data_AF-A0A661CUN7-F1
#
_entry.id   AF-A0A661CUN7-F1
#
_cell.length_a   1.000
_cell.length_b   1.000
_cell.length_c   1.000
_cell.angle_alpha   90.00
_cell.angle_beta   90.00
_cell.angle_gamma   90.00
#
_symmetry.space_group_name_H-M   'P 1'
#
loop_
_entity.id
_entity.type
_entity.pdbx_description
1 polymer ?
#
loop_
_entity_poly.entity_id
_entity_poly.type
_entity_poly.pdbx_seq_one_letter_code
_entity_poly.pdbx_strand_id
1 'polypeptide(L)' 'MKKRGWWFLRHGGNHDIWTNGFGQEPIPRHNDINEKLARSILRKANKS' A
#
# COMPACT_ATOMS: atom_id res chain seq x y z
N MET A 1 -5.26 2.35 -14.27
CA MET A 1 -6.17 1.23 -13.96
C MET A 1 -7.61 1.71 -13.68
N LYS A 2 -8.20 2.59 -14.51
CA LYS A 2 -9.60 3.07 -14.34
C LYS A 2 -10.63 2.27 -15.17
N LYS A 3 -10.38 0.99 -15.42
CA LYS A 3 -11.31 0.10 -16.13
C LYS A 3 -11.27 -1.25 -15.43
N ARG A 4 -12.26 -1.54 -14.57
CA ARG A 4 -12.75 -2.89 -14.16
C ARG A 4 -13.52 -2.95 -12.82
N GLY A 5 -14.19 -1.88 -12.39
CA GLY A 5 -15.20 -2.01 -11.32
C GLY A 5 -14.67 -2.54 -9.99
N TRP A 6 -13.40 -2.30 -9.66
CA TRP A 6 -12.85 -2.59 -8.35
C TRP A 6 -13.07 -1.38 -7.44
N TRP A 7 -13.67 -1.60 -6.28
CA TRP A 7 -13.82 -0.59 -5.23
C TRP A 7 -13.21 -1.08 -3.93
N PHE A 8 -12.80 -0.10 -3.12
CA PHE A 8 -12.30 -0.34 -1.79
C PHE A 8 -13.42 -0.93 -0.91
N LEU A 9 -13.16 -2.06 -0.26
CA LEU A 9 -14.13 -2.72 0.60
C LEU A 9 -13.92 -2.36 2.06
N ARG A 10 -12.72 -2.63 2.60
CA ARG A 10 -12.36 -2.38 4.01
C ARG A 10 -10.86 -2.43 4.24
N HIS A 11 -10.43 -1.80 5.33
CA HIS A 11 -9.07 -1.93 5.84
C HIS A 11 -8.94 -3.25 6.62
N GLY A 12 -8.07 -4.16 6.17
CA GLY A 12 -7.52 -5.22 7.00
C GLY A 12 -6.35 -4.69 7.83
N GLY A 13 -5.78 -5.47 8.74
CA GLY A 13 -4.68 -5.00 9.61
C GLY A 13 -3.50 -4.38 8.83
N ASN A 14 -2.77 -5.21 8.07
CA ASN A 14 -1.59 -4.80 7.29
C ASN A 14 -1.86 -4.64 5.78
N HIS A 15 -3.13 -4.67 5.36
CA HIS A 15 -3.50 -4.59 3.94
C HIS A 15 -4.87 -3.94 3.77
N ASP A 16 -5.11 -3.37 2.60
CA ASP A 16 -6.43 -2.90 2.17
C ASP A 16 -7.10 -3.99 1.35
N ILE A 17 -8.37 -4.27 1.61
CA ILE A 17 -9.13 -5.26 0.84
C ILE A 17 -9.91 -4.52 -0.24
N TRP A 18 -9.68 -4.92 -1.48
CA TRP A 18 -10.38 -4.41 -2.65
C TRP A 18 -11.27 -5.52 -3.23
N THR A 19 -12.42 -5.14 -3.76
CA THR A 19 -13.38 -6.08 -4.35
C THR A 19 -13.98 -5.52 -5.63
N ASN A 20 -14.40 -6.40 -6.52
CA ASN A 20 -15.23 -6.05 -7.68
C ASN A 20 -16.62 -6.71 -7.65
N GLY A 21 -17.00 -7.30 -6.51
CA GLY A 21 -18.26 -8.03 -6.34
C GLY A 21 -18.21 -9.51 -6.73
N PHE A 22 -17.22 -9.93 -7.52
CA PHE A 22 -16.99 -11.34 -7.88
C PHE A 22 -15.82 -11.97 -7.12
N GLY A 23 -14.83 -11.16 -6.74
CA GLY A 23 -13.65 -11.60 -5.98
C GLY A 23 -13.12 -10.51 -5.07
N GLN A 24 -12.38 -10.92 -4.04
CA GLN A 24 -11.70 -10.03 -3.10
C GLN A 24 -10.19 -10.23 -3.23
N GLU A 25 -9.44 -9.14 -3.37
CA GLU A 25 -7.98 -9.14 -3.36
C GLU A 25 -7.44 -8.29 -2.21
N PRO A 26 -6.59 -8.86 -1.34
CA PRO A 26 -5.87 -8.09 -0.34
C PRO A 26 -4.68 -7.38 -0.99
N ILE A 27 -4.71 -6.04 -1.02
CA ILE A 27 -3.60 -5.20 -1.44
C ILE A 27 -2.77 -4.84 -0.20
N PRO A 28 -1.54 -5.38 -0.05
CA PRO A 28 -0.69 -5.05 1.08
C PRO A 28 -0.45 -3.54 1.16
N ARG A 29 -0.71 -2.97 2.32
CA ARG A 29 -0.23 -1.62 2.64
C ARG A 29 1.23 -1.81 3.01
N HIS A 30 2.12 -1.63 2.04
CA HIS A 30 3.55 -1.72 2.26
C HIS A 30 4.00 -0.66 3.29
N ASN A 31 3.86 -0.96 4.59
CA ASN A 31 4.03 0.01 5.67
C ASN A 31 5.24 -0.23 6.60
N ASP A 32 6.03 -1.29 6.45
CA ASP A 32 7.09 -1.55 7.46
C ASP A 32 8.54 -1.47 6.95
N ILE A 33 8.86 -2.05 5.79
CA ILE A 33 10.27 -2.13 5.35
C ILE A 33 10.68 -0.88 4.55
N ASN A 34 9.78 -0.33 3.73
CA ASN A 34 10.10 0.82 2.88
C ASN A 34 10.11 2.16 3.62
N GLU A 35 9.36 2.33 4.70
CA GLU A 35 9.36 3.62 5.40
C GLU A 35 10.67 3.86 6.17
N LYS A 36 11.15 2.84 6.89
CA LYS A 36 12.47 2.91 7.56
C LYS A 36 13.59 3.10 6.54
N LEU A 37 13.53 2.38 5.43
CA LEU A 37 14.50 2.50 4.34
C LEU A 37 14.45 3.88 3.67
N ALA A 38 13.26 4.38 3.33
CA ALA A 38 13.05 5.70 2.73
C ALA A 38 13.47 6.83 3.68
N ARG A 39 13.17 6.72 4.97
CA ARG A 39 13.58 7.69 6.00
C ARG A 39 15.10 7.66 6.22
N SER A 40 15.73 6.49 6.10
CA SER A 40 17.21 6.36 6.15
C SER A 40 17.87 6.99 4.92
N ILE A 41 17.31 6.78 3.73
CA ILE A 41 17.81 7.35 2.47
C ILE A 41 17.69 8.88 2.48
N LEU A 42 16.53 9.43 2.88
CA LEU A 42 16.32 10.88 2.98
C LEU A 42 17.24 11.55 4.02
N ARG A 43 17.54 10.87 5.14
CA ARG A 43 18.50 11.37 6.15
C ARG A 43 19.95 11.38 5.64
N LYS A 44 20.33 10.42 4.80
CA LYS A 44 21.66 10.38 4.17
C LYS A 44 21.78 11.45 3.08
N ALA A 45 20.71 11.73 2.34
CA ALA A 45 20.69 12.73 1.27
C ALA A 45 20.78 14.18 1.77
N ASN A 46 20.29 14.49 2.99
CA ASN A 46 20.34 15.83 3.57
C ASN A 46 21.61 16.13 4.40
N LYS A 47 22.69 15.35 4.21
CA LYS A 47 23.97 15.51 4.92
C LYS A 47 25.13 15.79 3.95
N SER A 48 24.87 16.63 2.95
CA SER A 48 25.86 17.21 2.04
C SER A 48 25.89 18.73 2.22
#